data_AF-A0A662EDM1-F1
#
_entry.id   AF-A0A662EDM1-F1
#
_cell.length_a   1.000
_cell.length_b   1.000
_cell.length_c   1.000
_cell.angle_alpha   90.00
_cell.angle_beta   90.00
_cell.angle_gamma   90.00
#
_symmetry.space_group_name_H-M   'P 1'
#
loop_
_entity.id
_entity.type
_entity.pdbx_description
1 polymer ?
#
loop_
_entity_poly.entity_id
_entity_poly.type
_entity_poly.pdbx_seq_one_letter_code
_entity_poly.pdbx_strand_id
1 'polypeptide(L)'
;MTGLILAAAMTLSPALLASPETRNFGTAYYDSVVRGHFRERVLVAWPGPSGLSELWYSGKLRGGQKMSLLLGGAAFHDTQLLPLYREALLGGDRQLRQAAAYGYRDLIGDDVPNVRGGVTPEMARALVGELDAVARTVRRATLVEMWLASALAAEDRHLADWHGITFQRSAATCFRAVERLVGPEDLPAVVRAYEMSGDLANRVSLTRLVEGLSMGRLVVKPRGEGQGWGSKVYNEAFERLDRWLGNQCDLGVAAILERGFSNLGVRGVDPMSPAACDVWLQILIKGPPSSWAVAADRLYLCGGPAIRLSIFRADTKINRDTRKRLRAWYGE
;
A
#
# COMPACT_ATOMS: atom_id res chain seq x y z
N MET A 1 1.26 -24.83 -22.28
CA MET A 1 0.49 -25.53 -21.23
C MET A 1 -0.51 -24.55 -20.66
N THR A 2 -1.78 -24.71 -21.02
CA THR A 2 -2.89 -23.87 -20.56
C THR A 2 -3.31 -24.34 -19.16
N GLY A 3 -2.84 -23.65 -18.12
CA GLY A 3 -3.30 -23.87 -16.76
C GLY A 3 -4.67 -23.23 -16.56
N LEU A 4 -5.70 -24.06 -16.39
CA LEU A 4 -7.00 -23.65 -15.86
C LEU A 4 -6.80 -23.07 -14.45
N ILE A 5 -6.94 -21.75 -14.30
CA ILE A 5 -7.08 -21.13 -12.98
C ILE A 5 -8.53 -21.33 -12.56
N LEU A 6 -8.78 -22.33 -11.72
CA LEU A 6 -10.05 -22.47 -11.01
C LEU A 6 -10.20 -21.28 -10.05
N ALA A 7 -11.14 -20.38 -10.33
CA ALA A 7 -11.66 -19.47 -9.33
C ALA A 7 -12.39 -20.31 -8.26
N ALA A 8 -11.70 -20.62 -7.16
CA ALA A 8 -12.34 -21.26 -6.02
C ALA A 8 -13.41 -20.31 -5.48
N ALA A 9 -14.68 -20.70 -5.58
CA ALA A 9 -15.75 -20.05 -4.83
C ALA A 9 -15.47 -20.26 -3.34
N MET A 10 -14.83 -19.29 -2.70
CA MET A 10 -14.61 -19.32 -1.25
C MET A 10 -15.99 -19.26 -0.58
N THR A 11 -16.38 -20.37 0.06
CA THR A 11 -17.57 -20.37 0.90
C THR A 11 -17.34 -19.43 2.08
N LEU A 12 -18.23 -18.46 2.27
CA LEU A 12 -18.16 -17.52 3.39
C LEU A 12 -18.46 -18.27 4.68
N SER A 13 -17.40 -18.78 5.30
CA SER A 13 -17.46 -19.51 6.57
C SER A 13 -16.80 -18.70 7.68
N PRO A 14 -17.50 -18.42 8.79
CA PRO A 14 -16.90 -17.81 9.98
C PRO A 14 -15.66 -18.56 10.50
N ALA A 15 -15.55 -19.87 10.25
CA ALA A 15 -14.41 -20.68 10.66
C ALA A 15 -13.09 -20.20 10.02
N LEU A 16 -13.14 -19.58 8.84
CA LEU A 16 -11.95 -19.02 8.17
C LEU A 16 -11.29 -17.90 8.97
N LEU A 17 -12.08 -17.19 9.79
CA LEU A 17 -11.61 -16.07 10.61
C LEU A 17 -11.08 -16.53 11.98
N ALA A 18 -11.13 -17.82 12.30
CA ALA A 18 -10.50 -18.35 13.48
C ALA A 18 -8.98 -18.36 13.29
N SER A 19 -8.28 -17.48 14.01
CA SER A 19 -6.86 -17.22 13.80
C SER A 19 -6.11 -17.39 15.12
N PRO A 20 -5.16 -18.33 15.24
CA PRO A 20 -4.33 -18.47 16.44
C PRO A 20 -3.44 -17.25 16.69
N GLU A 21 -3.12 -16.47 15.65
CA GLU A 21 -2.29 -15.27 15.70
C GLU A 21 -2.83 -14.20 16.64
N THR A 22 -4.15 -14.07 16.73
CA THR A 22 -4.79 -13.06 17.58
C THR A 22 -4.58 -13.29 19.07
N ARG A 23 -4.14 -14.50 19.48
CA ARG A 23 -3.73 -14.78 20.87
C ARG A 23 -2.52 -13.96 21.31
N ASN A 24 -1.68 -13.53 20.36
CA ASN A 24 -0.52 -12.71 20.64
C ASN A 24 -0.84 -11.20 20.57
N PHE A 25 -2.06 -10.81 20.21
CA PHE A 25 -2.42 -9.41 20.05
C PHE A 25 -2.16 -8.61 21.34
N GLY A 26 -1.59 -7.42 21.18
CA GLY A 26 -1.14 -6.61 22.31
C GLY A 26 0.27 -6.97 22.83
N THR A 27 1.02 -7.85 22.17
CA THR A 27 2.42 -8.16 22.54
C THR A 27 3.42 -7.59 21.51
N ALA A 28 4.69 -7.44 21.91
CA ALA A 28 5.74 -6.97 20.99
C ALA A 28 6.06 -8.02 19.91
N TYR A 29 5.83 -9.29 20.23
CA TYR A 29 5.97 -10.39 19.28
C TYR A 29 4.93 -10.32 18.17
N TYR A 30 3.71 -9.86 18.48
CA TYR A 30 2.69 -9.68 17.46
C TYR A 30 3.10 -8.63 16.42
N ASP A 31 3.54 -7.46 16.89
CA ASP A 31 3.91 -6.35 16.01
C ASP A 31 5.15 -6.64 15.16
N SER A 32 6.12 -7.39 15.72
CA SER A 32 7.41 -7.63 15.07
C SER A 32 7.43 -8.87 14.16
N VAL A 33 6.63 -9.90 14.45
CA VAL A 33 6.68 -11.18 13.72
C VAL A 33 5.30 -11.60 13.25
N VAL A 34 4.34 -11.75 14.16
CA VAL A 34 3.05 -12.42 13.86
C VAL A 34 2.25 -11.65 12.81
N ARG A 35 2.22 -10.32 12.89
CA ARG A 35 1.42 -9.48 12.00
C ARG A 35 1.79 -9.67 10.53
N GLY A 36 3.07 -9.80 10.20
CA GLY A 36 3.52 -10.00 8.82
C GLY A 36 2.92 -11.28 8.22
N HIS A 37 3.16 -12.42 8.89
CA HIS A 37 2.60 -13.70 8.47
C HIS A 37 1.08 -13.75 8.49
N PHE A 38 0.45 -13.08 9.47
CA PHE A 38 -1.00 -13.00 9.55
C PHE A 38 -1.59 -12.30 8.32
N ARG A 39 -1.01 -11.15 7.91
CA ARG A 39 -1.43 -10.41 6.73
C ARG A 39 -1.25 -11.20 5.45
N GLU A 40 -0.11 -11.87 5.28
CA GLU A 40 0.15 -12.74 4.12
C GLU A 40 -0.92 -13.83 4.01
N ARG A 41 -1.25 -14.51 5.12
CA ARG A 41 -2.29 -15.54 5.12
C ARG A 41 -3.67 -14.97 4.83
N VAL A 42 -4.01 -13.80 5.38
CA VAL A 42 -5.29 -13.14 5.13
C VAL A 42 -5.47 -12.88 3.64
N LEU A 43 -4.47 -12.29 2.99
CA LEU A 43 -4.52 -11.95 1.57
C LEU A 43 -4.61 -13.17 0.64
N VAL A 44 -4.25 -14.36 1.12
CA VAL A 44 -4.31 -15.62 0.35
C VAL A 44 -5.58 -16.42 0.62
N ALA A 45 -6.03 -16.47 1.88
CA ALA A 45 -7.02 -17.45 2.32
C ALA A 45 -8.38 -16.86 2.71
N TRP A 46 -8.47 -15.53 2.89
CA TRP A 46 -9.71 -14.89 3.31
C TRP A 46 -10.49 -14.36 2.11
N PRO A 47 -11.83 -14.26 2.24
CA PRO A 47 -12.62 -13.53 1.25
C PRO A 47 -12.16 -12.07 1.19
N GLY A 48 -12.41 -11.44 0.04
CA GLY A 48 -12.19 -10.01 -0.13
C GLY A 48 -13.07 -9.15 0.80
N PRO A 49 -12.86 -7.82 0.81
CA PRO A 49 -13.43 -6.97 1.85
C PRO A 49 -14.97 -6.89 1.86
N SER A 50 -15.62 -7.11 0.71
CA SER A 50 -17.09 -7.24 0.65
C SER A 50 -17.58 -8.51 1.37
N GLY A 51 -16.88 -9.65 1.19
CA GLY A 51 -17.19 -10.89 1.90
C GLY A 51 -16.88 -10.81 3.40
N LEU A 52 -15.85 -10.06 3.79
CA LEU A 52 -15.60 -9.75 5.22
C LEU A 52 -16.74 -8.92 5.81
N SER A 53 -17.25 -7.93 5.08
CA SER A 53 -18.40 -7.13 5.49
C SER A 53 -19.65 -7.99 5.65
N GLU A 54 -19.92 -8.89 4.70
CA GLU A 54 -21.03 -9.85 4.79
C GLU A 54 -20.91 -10.75 6.02
N LEU A 55 -19.71 -11.30 6.28
CA LEU A 55 -19.45 -12.11 7.47
C LEU A 55 -19.70 -11.32 8.76
N TRP A 56 -19.26 -10.07 8.83
CA TRP A 56 -19.51 -9.20 9.99
C TRP A 56 -20.99 -8.98 10.24
N TYR A 57 -21.74 -8.59 9.20
CA TYR A 57 -23.16 -8.28 9.29
C TYR A 57 -24.06 -9.51 9.39
N SER A 58 -23.55 -10.71 9.13
CA SER A 58 -24.28 -11.96 9.37
C SER A 58 -24.68 -12.18 10.83
N GLY A 59 -24.02 -11.49 11.77
CA GLY A 59 -24.23 -11.67 13.22
C GLY A 59 -23.65 -12.97 13.79
N LYS A 60 -23.06 -13.84 12.94
CA LYS A 60 -22.59 -15.18 13.33
C LYS A 60 -21.16 -15.19 13.90
N LEU A 61 -20.44 -14.07 13.85
CA LEU A 61 -19.06 -13.99 14.34
C LEU A 61 -19.00 -13.89 15.86
N ARG A 62 -18.22 -14.78 16.47
CA ARG A 62 -17.84 -14.70 17.89
C ARG A 62 -16.78 -13.61 18.11
N GLY A 63 -16.57 -13.18 19.36
CA GLY A 63 -15.63 -12.11 19.72
C GLY A 63 -14.22 -12.32 19.15
N GLY A 64 -13.66 -13.52 19.26
CA GLY A 64 -12.35 -13.85 18.67
C GLY A 64 -12.31 -13.70 17.14
N GLN A 65 -13.38 -14.08 16.42
CA GLN A 65 -13.48 -13.94 14.96
C GLN A 65 -13.65 -12.48 14.54
N LYS A 66 -14.42 -11.69 15.30
CA LYS A 66 -14.54 -10.24 15.10
C LYS A 66 -13.18 -9.56 15.29
N MET A 67 -12.43 -9.94 16.33
CA MET A 67 -11.08 -9.44 16.55
C MET A 67 -10.13 -9.81 15.40
N SER A 68 -10.14 -11.07 14.95
CA SER A 68 -9.35 -11.48 13.78
C SER A 68 -9.70 -10.65 12.56
N LEU A 69 -10.99 -10.43 12.29
CA LEU A 69 -11.44 -9.65 11.14
C LEU A 69 -10.92 -8.21 11.19
N LEU A 70 -11.05 -7.54 12.33
CA LEU A 70 -10.57 -6.16 12.49
C LEU A 70 -9.04 -6.05 12.33
N LEU A 71 -8.28 -7.03 12.81
CA LEU A 71 -6.82 -7.01 12.68
C LEU A 71 -6.34 -7.44 11.29
N GLY A 72 -6.97 -8.46 10.72
CA GLY A 72 -6.58 -9.05 9.44
C GLY A 72 -7.11 -8.27 8.24
N GLY A 73 -8.34 -7.78 8.30
CA GLY A 73 -9.00 -7.03 7.22
C GLY A 73 -8.24 -5.77 6.82
N ALA A 74 -7.46 -5.19 7.74
CA ALA A 74 -6.55 -4.09 7.46
C ALA A 74 -5.51 -4.40 6.36
N ALA A 75 -5.19 -5.68 6.13
CA ALA A 75 -4.25 -6.11 5.09
C ALA A 75 -4.66 -5.69 3.68
N PHE A 76 -5.97 -5.60 3.43
CA PHE A 76 -6.55 -5.21 2.14
C PHE A 76 -6.48 -3.69 1.89
N HIS A 77 -6.30 -2.87 2.93
CA HIS A 77 -6.38 -1.40 2.86
C HIS A 77 -7.67 -0.87 2.19
N ASP A 78 -8.75 -1.63 2.26
CA ASP A 78 -9.99 -1.29 1.59
C ASP A 78 -10.93 -0.50 2.51
N THR A 79 -11.20 0.74 2.10
CA THR A 79 -12.05 1.69 2.85
C THR A 79 -13.49 1.23 3.02
N GLN A 80 -13.98 0.23 2.27
CA GLN A 80 -15.30 -0.36 2.50
C GLN A 80 -15.44 -1.00 3.89
N LEU A 81 -14.32 -1.34 4.53
CA LEU A 81 -14.31 -1.92 5.87
C LEU A 81 -14.45 -0.88 7.00
N LEU A 82 -14.31 0.42 6.72
CA LEU A 82 -14.38 1.50 7.72
C LEU A 82 -15.60 1.40 8.68
N PRO A 83 -16.83 1.05 8.22
CA PRO A 83 -17.98 0.91 9.10
C PRO A 83 -17.80 -0.14 10.21
N LEU A 84 -17.10 -1.25 9.93
CA LEU A 84 -16.87 -2.33 10.89
C LEU A 84 -15.99 -1.85 12.06
N TYR A 85 -14.94 -1.08 11.74
CA TYR A 85 -14.08 -0.46 12.75
C TYR A 85 -14.84 0.56 13.59
N ARG A 86 -15.68 1.37 12.95
CA ARG A 86 -16.54 2.35 13.63
C ARG A 86 -17.47 1.68 14.65
N GLU A 87 -18.17 0.62 14.23
CA GLU A 87 -19.08 -0.14 15.10
C GLU A 87 -18.34 -0.77 16.28
N ALA A 88 -17.18 -1.36 16.04
CA ALA A 88 -16.36 -1.96 17.10
C ALA A 88 -15.80 -0.93 18.09
N LEU A 89 -15.46 0.28 17.63
CA LEU A 89 -15.00 1.36 18.50
C LEU A 89 -16.11 1.84 19.46
N LEU A 90 -17.33 1.98 18.93
CA LEU A 90 -18.52 2.41 19.69
C LEU A 90 -19.11 1.28 20.55
N GLY A 91 -18.75 0.03 20.29
CA GLY A 91 -19.20 -1.13 21.05
C GLY A 91 -18.71 -1.15 22.50
N GLY A 92 -19.34 -2.00 23.31
CA GLY A 92 -18.99 -2.18 24.73
C GLY A 92 -17.78 -3.08 25.01
N ASP A 93 -17.33 -3.86 24.02
CA ASP A 93 -16.23 -4.81 24.19
C ASP A 93 -14.86 -4.11 24.10
N ARG A 94 -14.10 -4.16 25.21
CA ARG A 94 -12.77 -3.53 25.31
C ARG A 94 -11.76 -4.10 24.31
N GLN A 95 -11.74 -5.42 24.11
CA GLN A 95 -10.78 -6.06 23.21
C GLN A 95 -11.10 -5.72 21.76
N LEU A 96 -12.38 -5.72 21.38
CA LEU A 96 -12.79 -5.31 20.04
C LEU A 96 -12.49 -3.83 19.77
N ARG A 97 -12.65 -2.95 20.76
CA ARG A 97 -12.27 -1.54 20.62
C ARG A 97 -10.76 -1.36 20.42
N GLN A 98 -9.92 -2.12 21.14
CA GLN A 98 -8.47 -2.11 20.93
C GLN A 98 -8.10 -2.61 19.52
N ALA A 99 -8.69 -3.72 19.10
CA ALA A 99 -8.49 -4.29 17.77
C ALA A 99 -8.94 -3.34 16.66
N ALA A 100 -10.07 -2.64 16.87
CA ALA A 100 -10.58 -1.68 15.93
C ALA A 100 -9.69 -0.44 15.81
N ALA A 101 -9.19 0.08 16.93
CA ALA A 101 -8.28 1.23 16.91
C ALA A 101 -6.95 0.87 16.22
N TYR A 102 -6.42 -0.32 16.49
CA TYR A 102 -5.22 -0.85 15.87
C TYR A 102 -5.43 -1.06 14.37
N GLY A 103 -6.46 -1.82 14.01
CA GLY A 103 -6.74 -2.22 12.63
C GLY A 103 -7.19 -1.06 11.76
N TYR A 104 -7.90 -0.06 12.29
CA TYR A 104 -8.23 1.16 11.53
C TYR A 104 -6.98 1.91 11.09
N ARG A 105 -6.01 2.09 11.99
CA ARG A 105 -4.74 2.75 11.68
C ARG A 105 -3.96 1.96 10.63
N ASP A 106 -3.91 0.64 10.76
CA ASP A 106 -3.28 -0.23 9.77
C ASP A 106 -4.03 -0.20 8.42
N LEU A 107 -5.36 -0.18 8.42
CA LEU A 107 -6.21 -0.13 7.22
C LEU A 107 -5.89 1.10 6.38
N ILE A 108 -5.80 2.27 7.02
CA ILE A 108 -5.46 3.51 6.31
C ILE A 108 -3.96 3.63 6.00
N GLY A 109 -3.13 2.64 6.34
CA GLY A 109 -1.70 2.64 6.10
C GLY A 109 -0.85 3.45 7.08
N ASP A 110 -1.42 3.92 8.20
CA ASP A 110 -0.73 4.66 9.26
C ASP A 110 0.14 3.71 10.12
N ASP A 111 0.99 4.28 10.96
CA ASP A 111 1.70 3.52 11.98
C ASP A 111 0.73 3.05 13.07
N VAL A 112 0.83 1.78 13.45
CA VAL A 112 -0.11 1.16 14.40
C VAL A 112 0.11 1.68 15.83
N PRO A 113 -0.97 2.00 16.58
CA PRO A 113 -0.85 2.51 17.92
C PRO A 113 -0.53 1.40 18.93
N ASN A 114 0.19 1.75 20.00
CA ASN A 114 0.29 0.87 21.16
C ASN A 114 -1.04 0.89 21.94
N VAL A 115 -1.81 -0.19 21.83
CA VAL A 115 -3.11 -0.33 22.48
C VAL A 115 -3.08 -1.12 23.78
N ARG A 116 -1.91 -1.48 24.33
CA ARG A 116 -1.78 -2.32 25.53
C ARG A 116 -2.49 -1.75 26.76
N GLY A 117 -2.48 -0.42 26.91
CA GLY A 117 -3.20 0.28 27.99
C GLY A 117 -4.73 0.19 27.88
N GLY A 118 -5.26 -0.26 26.75
CA GLY A 118 -6.69 -0.14 26.43
C GLY A 118 -6.99 1.09 25.59
N VAL A 119 -8.24 1.17 25.13
CA VAL A 119 -8.78 2.35 24.44
C VAL A 119 -9.99 2.81 25.25
N THR A 120 -9.91 4.02 25.81
CA THR A 120 -11.01 4.60 26.59
C THR A 120 -12.17 4.98 25.67
N PRO A 121 -13.40 5.13 26.20
CA PRO A 121 -14.53 5.63 25.42
C PRO A 121 -14.27 7.01 24.77
N GLU A 122 -13.49 7.88 25.42
CA GLU A 122 -13.11 9.20 24.90
C GLU A 122 -12.19 9.06 23.70
N MET A 123 -11.15 8.22 23.82
CA MET A 123 -10.23 7.92 22.71
C MET A 123 -10.97 7.29 21.54
N ALA A 124 -11.90 6.37 21.81
CA ALA A 124 -12.72 5.75 20.78
C ALA A 124 -13.62 6.77 20.07
N ARG A 125 -14.26 7.69 20.80
CA ARG A 125 -15.08 8.75 20.22
C ARG A 125 -14.26 9.69 19.34
N ALA A 126 -13.06 10.09 19.78
CA ALA A 126 -12.16 10.90 18.98
C ALA A 126 -11.75 10.18 17.68
N LEU A 127 -11.42 8.88 17.79
CA LEU A 127 -11.05 8.07 16.64
C LEU A 127 -12.21 7.86 15.66
N VAL A 128 -13.43 7.71 16.17
CA VAL A 128 -14.65 7.64 15.35
C VAL A 128 -14.87 8.96 14.60
N GLY A 129 -14.61 10.10 15.23
CA GLY A 129 -14.68 11.41 14.56
C GLY A 129 -13.72 11.51 13.37
N GLU A 130 -12.48 11.06 13.55
CA GLU A 130 -11.49 10.96 12.46
C GLU A 130 -11.94 9.96 11.38
N LEU A 131 -12.37 8.76 11.78
CA LEU A 131 -12.85 7.71 10.87
C LEU A 131 -14.02 8.20 10.02
N ASP A 132 -15.00 8.88 10.61
CA ASP A 132 -16.15 9.44 9.88
C ASP A 132 -15.71 10.50 8.87
N ALA A 133 -14.65 11.26 9.18
CA ALA A 133 -14.08 12.23 8.26
C ALA A 133 -13.26 11.57 7.12
N VAL A 134 -12.53 10.49 7.42
CA VAL A 134 -11.92 9.62 6.40
C VAL A 134 -13.01 9.05 5.49
N ALA A 135 -14.05 8.43 6.06
CA ALA A 135 -15.14 7.80 5.32
C ALA A 135 -15.91 8.78 4.41
N ARG A 136 -15.95 10.08 4.75
CA ARG A 136 -16.48 11.13 3.86
C ARG A 136 -15.50 11.48 2.74
N THR A 137 -14.21 11.59 3.05
CA THR A 137 -13.16 11.97 2.10
C THR A 137 -12.99 10.91 1.02
N VAL A 138 -12.99 9.63 1.40
CA VAL A 138 -12.75 8.50 0.48
C VAL A 138 -13.86 8.28 -0.56
N ARG A 139 -14.97 9.04 -0.47
CA ARG A 139 -16.02 9.05 -1.51
C ARG A 139 -15.61 9.82 -2.77
N ARG A 140 -14.56 10.64 -2.68
CA ARG A 140 -14.13 11.57 -3.73
C ARG A 140 -12.63 11.58 -3.97
N ALA A 141 -11.85 10.99 -3.07
CA ALA A 141 -10.40 10.92 -3.15
C ALA A 141 -9.90 9.55 -2.67
N THR A 142 -8.71 9.13 -3.08
CA THR A 142 -8.07 7.90 -2.59
C THR A 142 -7.37 8.13 -1.24
N LEU A 143 -7.06 7.05 -0.51
CA LEU A 143 -6.20 7.14 0.68
C LEU A 143 -4.80 7.69 0.33
N VAL A 144 -4.29 7.39 -0.88
CA VAL A 144 -3.00 7.91 -1.34
C VAL A 144 -3.07 9.43 -1.50
N GLU A 145 -4.12 9.96 -2.14
CA GLU A 145 -4.33 11.41 -2.25
C GLU A 145 -4.43 12.08 -0.87
N MET A 146 -5.12 11.46 0.10
CA MET A 146 -5.18 11.95 1.48
C MET A 146 -3.80 12.06 2.13
N TRP A 147 -2.95 11.04 1.98
CA TRP A 147 -1.60 11.05 2.55
C TRP A 147 -0.67 12.05 1.84
N LEU A 148 -0.78 12.19 0.52
CA LEU A 148 -0.04 13.19 -0.26
C LEU A 148 -0.47 14.61 0.14
N ALA A 149 -1.77 14.88 0.27
CA ALA A 149 -2.28 16.15 0.78
C ALA A 149 -1.79 16.45 2.19
N SER A 150 -1.71 15.42 3.05
CA SER A 150 -1.19 15.54 4.42
C SER A 150 0.31 15.85 4.44
N ALA A 151 1.10 15.27 3.52
CA ALA A 151 2.52 15.58 3.37
C ALA A 151 2.74 17.03 2.91
N LEU A 152 1.96 17.50 1.93
CA LEU A 152 2.03 18.88 1.43
C LEU A 152 1.57 19.90 2.47
N ALA A 153 0.54 19.58 3.27
CA ALA A 153 0.07 20.46 4.33
C ALA A 153 1.16 20.74 5.38
N ALA A 154 2.10 19.81 5.59
CA ALA A 154 3.26 20.05 6.45
C ALA A 154 4.29 21.03 5.87
N GLU A 155 4.18 21.36 4.57
CA GLU A 155 4.94 22.40 3.88
C GLU A 155 4.15 23.73 3.73
N ASP A 156 2.99 23.87 4.39
CA ASP A 156 2.01 24.94 4.13
C ASP A 156 1.56 25.02 2.65
N ARG A 157 1.50 23.85 2.00
CA ARG A 157 1.03 23.68 0.62
C ARG A 157 -0.18 22.76 0.58
N HIS A 158 -1.01 22.92 -0.45
CA HIS A 158 -2.25 22.14 -0.58
C HIS A 158 -2.44 21.74 -2.03
N LEU A 159 -2.96 20.53 -2.30
CA LEU A 159 -3.42 20.20 -3.64
C LEU A 159 -4.55 21.17 -4.01
N ALA A 160 -4.49 21.75 -5.22
CA ALA A 160 -5.36 22.88 -5.64
C ALA A 160 -6.87 22.61 -5.49
N ASP A 161 -7.28 21.34 -5.48
CA ASP A 161 -8.68 20.90 -5.35
C ASP A 161 -8.94 20.04 -4.09
N TRP A 162 -8.05 20.13 -3.10
CA TRP A 162 -8.18 19.34 -1.87
C TRP A 162 -9.37 19.79 -1.04
N HIS A 163 -10.29 18.85 -0.78
CA HIS A 163 -11.52 19.09 -0.02
C HIS A 163 -11.71 18.11 1.14
N GLY A 164 -10.72 17.25 1.37
CA GLY A 164 -10.73 16.21 2.40
C GLY A 164 -10.02 16.63 3.69
N ILE A 165 -9.94 15.71 4.64
CA ILE A 165 -9.11 15.91 5.83
C ILE A 165 -7.62 15.72 5.54
N THR A 166 -6.78 16.41 6.28
CA THR A 166 -5.34 16.11 6.34
C THR A 166 -5.00 15.48 7.69
N PHE A 167 -4.13 14.48 7.67
CA PHE A 167 -3.62 13.87 8.88
C PHE A 167 -2.50 14.71 9.46
N GLN A 168 -2.52 14.92 10.78
CA GLN A 168 -1.42 15.55 11.49
C GLN A 168 -0.31 14.53 11.72
N ARG A 169 0.57 14.38 10.72
CA ARG A 169 1.72 13.47 10.72
C ARG A 169 2.93 14.13 10.08
N SER A 170 4.12 13.63 10.41
CA SER A 170 5.34 14.04 9.71
C SER A 170 5.29 13.60 8.24
N ALA A 171 5.94 14.35 7.34
CA ALA A 171 6.05 13.98 5.93
C ALA A 171 6.62 12.58 5.74
N ALA A 172 7.64 12.19 6.53
CA ALA A 172 8.21 10.85 6.51
C ALA A 172 7.17 9.75 6.82
N THR A 173 6.24 10.01 7.75
CA THR A 173 5.13 9.08 8.05
C THR A 173 4.14 9.02 6.89
N CYS A 174 3.78 10.18 6.32
CA CYS A 174 2.88 10.24 5.17
C CYS A 174 3.44 9.43 3.98
N PHE A 175 4.72 9.59 3.64
CA PHE A 175 5.32 8.84 2.54
C PHE A 175 5.40 7.33 2.81
N ARG A 176 5.66 6.90 4.06
CA ARG A 176 5.57 5.47 4.41
C ARG A 176 4.15 4.93 4.21
N ALA A 177 3.13 5.72 4.52
CA ALA A 177 1.74 5.34 4.25
C ALA A 177 1.46 5.26 2.75
N VAL A 178 1.91 6.25 1.96
CA VAL A 178 1.83 6.21 0.49
C VAL A 178 2.49 4.96 -0.07
N GLU A 179 3.73 4.64 0.31
CA GLU A 179 4.43 3.43 -0.17
C GLU A 179 3.66 2.13 0.14
N ARG A 180 2.91 2.06 1.24
CA ARG A 180 2.12 0.88 1.60
C ARG A 180 0.85 0.72 0.74
N LEU A 181 0.39 1.78 0.10
CA LEU A 181 -0.93 1.90 -0.53
C LEU A 181 -0.86 2.10 -2.04
N VAL A 182 0.21 2.71 -2.53
CA VAL A 182 0.30 3.24 -3.89
C VAL A 182 0.31 2.14 -4.94
N GLY A 183 -0.53 2.31 -5.96
CA GLY A 183 -0.52 1.55 -7.20
C GLY A 183 -0.14 2.41 -8.41
N PRO A 184 0.12 1.81 -9.58
CA PRO A 184 0.32 2.53 -10.84
C PRO A 184 -0.75 3.57 -11.17
N GLU A 185 -2.00 3.30 -10.81
CA GLU A 185 -3.14 4.19 -10.94
C GLU A 185 -2.99 5.52 -10.17
N ASP A 186 -2.19 5.57 -9.10
CA ASP A 186 -1.95 6.77 -8.30
C ASP A 186 -0.84 7.67 -8.88
N LEU A 187 -0.21 7.27 -9.99
CA LEU A 187 0.87 8.04 -10.61
C LEU A 187 0.51 9.51 -10.88
N PRO A 188 -0.70 9.86 -11.39
CA PRO A 188 -1.08 11.26 -11.57
C PRO A 188 -1.12 12.06 -10.25
N ALA A 189 -1.57 11.46 -9.16
CA ALA A 189 -1.61 12.10 -7.85
C ALA A 189 -0.20 12.33 -7.29
N VAL A 190 0.70 11.36 -7.46
CA VAL A 190 2.11 11.46 -7.06
C VAL A 190 2.82 12.56 -7.86
N VAL A 191 2.60 12.63 -9.17
CA VAL A 191 3.18 13.67 -10.03
C VAL A 191 2.68 15.05 -9.62
N ARG A 192 1.37 15.22 -9.39
CA ARG A 192 0.82 16.49 -8.92
C ARG A 192 1.44 16.91 -7.59
N ALA A 193 1.60 15.98 -6.66
CA ALA A 193 2.27 16.27 -5.40
C ALA A 193 3.75 16.69 -5.60
N TYR A 194 4.45 16.10 -6.57
CA TYR A 194 5.82 16.49 -6.93
C TYR A 194 5.91 17.92 -7.46
N GLU A 195 5.00 18.31 -8.36
CA GLU A 195 4.97 19.67 -8.91
C GLU A 195 4.69 20.73 -7.83
N MET A 196 3.92 20.35 -6.81
CA MET A 196 3.54 21.27 -5.74
C MET A 196 4.56 21.32 -4.60
N SER A 197 5.31 20.25 -4.34
CA SER A 197 6.26 20.19 -3.22
C SER A 197 7.44 21.15 -3.43
N GLY A 198 7.73 21.97 -2.42
CA GLY A 198 8.92 22.80 -2.35
C GLY A 198 10.05 22.15 -1.55
N ASP A 199 9.74 21.16 -0.72
CA ASP A 199 10.71 20.47 0.12
C ASP A 199 11.55 19.44 -0.65
N LEU A 200 12.87 19.50 -0.46
CA LEU A 200 13.81 18.62 -1.15
C LEU A 200 13.62 17.14 -0.80
N ALA A 201 13.41 16.81 0.48
CA ALA A 201 13.27 15.42 0.92
C ALA A 201 11.97 14.79 0.41
N ASN A 202 10.90 15.59 0.34
CA ASN A 202 9.63 15.19 -0.23
C ASN A 202 9.75 14.98 -1.74
N ARG A 203 10.41 15.90 -2.47
CA ARG A 203 10.69 15.72 -3.92
C ARG A 203 11.54 14.48 -4.21
N VAL A 204 12.51 14.14 -3.37
CA VAL A 204 13.27 12.88 -3.47
C VAL A 204 12.34 11.67 -3.36
N SER A 205 11.44 11.67 -2.36
CA SER A 205 10.51 10.57 -2.12
C SER A 205 9.52 10.42 -3.28
N LEU A 206 8.96 11.52 -3.75
CA LEU A 206 8.04 11.56 -4.89
C LEU A 206 8.70 11.09 -6.19
N THR A 207 9.95 11.49 -6.45
CA THR A 207 10.71 11.04 -7.63
C THR A 207 10.89 9.51 -7.63
N ARG A 208 11.19 8.91 -6.47
CA ARG A 208 11.33 7.45 -6.35
C ARG A 208 10.01 6.73 -6.59
N LEU A 209 8.89 7.30 -6.12
CA LEU A 209 7.55 6.78 -6.40
C LEU A 209 7.25 6.85 -7.90
N VAL A 210 7.46 7.98 -8.55
CA VAL A 210 7.25 8.13 -10.00
C VAL A 210 8.08 7.11 -10.80
N GLU A 211 9.36 6.94 -10.45
CA GLU A 211 10.22 5.95 -11.10
C GLU A 211 9.70 4.51 -10.92
N GLY A 212 9.30 4.13 -9.70
CA GLY A 212 8.75 2.80 -9.43
C GLY A 212 7.45 2.54 -10.20
N LEU A 213 6.52 3.49 -10.16
CA LEU A 213 5.19 3.38 -10.76
C LEU A 213 5.22 3.41 -12.29
N SER A 214 6.09 4.23 -12.89
CA SER A 214 6.24 4.32 -14.35
C SER A 214 7.16 3.23 -14.93
N MET A 215 7.85 2.47 -14.07
CA MET A 215 8.98 1.60 -14.45
C MET A 215 10.11 2.34 -15.18
N GLY A 216 10.11 3.67 -15.10
CA GLY A 216 11.08 4.55 -15.73
C GLY A 216 12.27 4.79 -14.81
N ARG A 217 13.49 4.65 -15.32
CA ARG A 217 14.69 4.95 -14.55
C ARG A 217 15.01 6.44 -14.56
N LEU A 218 14.63 7.16 -13.50
CA LEU A 218 14.87 8.59 -13.36
C LEU A 218 16.11 8.87 -12.52
N VAL A 219 16.27 8.14 -11.41
CA VAL A 219 17.42 8.25 -10.52
C VAL A 219 18.57 7.40 -11.06
N VAL A 220 19.60 8.07 -11.58
CA VAL A 220 20.80 7.39 -12.07
C VAL A 220 21.82 7.30 -10.95
N LYS A 221 22.17 6.06 -10.57
CA LYS A 221 23.24 5.80 -9.62
C LYS A 221 24.55 6.42 -10.14
N PRO A 222 25.28 7.20 -9.31
CA PRO A 222 26.57 7.72 -9.71
C PRO A 222 27.54 6.58 -10.03
N ARG A 223 28.32 6.75 -11.10
CA ARG A 223 29.33 5.77 -11.52
C ARG A 223 30.56 5.92 -10.61
N GLY A 224 30.87 4.89 -9.82
CA GLY A 224 32.05 4.80 -8.96
C GLY A 224 31.74 4.29 -7.56
N GLU A 225 32.60 3.43 -7.01
CA GLU A 225 32.54 3.05 -5.59
C GLU A 225 32.79 4.30 -4.71
N GLY A 226 31.94 4.52 -3.70
CA GLY A 226 32.08 5.64 -2.76
C GLY A 226 31.40 6.96 -3.15
N GLN A 227 30.84 7.08 -4.35
CA GLN A 227 30.03 8.26 -4.71
C GLN A 227 28.66 8.19 -4.00
N GLY A 228 28.41 9.16 -3.12
CA GLY A 228 27.16 9.25 -2.35
C GLY A 228 25.97 9.70 -3.19
N TRP A 229 24.77 9.42 -2.69
CA TRP A 229 23.48 9.91 -3.22
C TRP A 229 23.27 11.40 -2.87
N GLY A 230 24.28 12.24 -3.09
CA GLY A 230 24.26 13.66 -2.75
C GLY A 230 23.31 14.47 -3.63
N SER A 231 23.18 15.77 -3.34
CA SER A 231 22.27 16.70 -4.03
C SER A 231 22.40 16.68 -5.55
N LYS A 232 23.62 16.52 -6.09
CA LYS A 232 23.86 16.42 -7.53
C LYS A 232 23.05 15.31 -8.21
N VAL A 233 23.00 14.11 -7.61
CA VAL A 233 22.29 12.96 -8.19
C VAL A 233 20.78 13.21 -8.25
N TYR A 234 20.23 13.82 -7.20
CA TYR A 234 18.80 14.13 -7.15
C TYR A 234 18.42 15.33 -8.00
N ASN A 235 19.27 16.36 -8.09
CA ASN A 235 19.04 17.47 -9.00
C ASN A 235 18.99 16.99 -10.46
N GLU A 236 19.92 16.12 -10.88
CA GLU A 236 19.86 15.50 -12.21
C GLU A 236 18.59 14.65 -12.40
N ALA A 237 18.12 13.96 -11.35
CA ALA A 237 16.88 13.21 -11.41
C ALA A 237 15.64 14.13 -11.53
N PHE A 238 15.63 15.26 -10.83
CA PHE A 238 14.56 16.26 -10.93
C PHE A 238 14.54 16.90 -12.32
N GLU A 239 15.70 17.31 -12.86
CA GLU A 239 15.77 17.85 -14.23
C GLU A 239 15.32 16.84 -15.29
N ARG A 240 15.55 15.54 -15.07
CA ARG A 240 15.02 14.48 -15.95
C ARG A 240 13.52 14.33 -15.80
N LEU A 241 13.01 14.35 -14.58
CA LEU A 241 11.58 14.26 -14.30
C LEU A 241 10.84 15.48 -14.85
N ASP A 242 11.33 16.69 -14.61
CA ASP A 242 10.75 17.94 -15.12
C ASP A 242 10.71 17.96 -16.65
N ARG A 243 11.78 17.51 -17.32
CA ARG A 243 11.78 17.34 -18.79
C ARG A 243 10.84 16.23 -19.25
N TRP A 244 10.75 15.13 -18.51
CA TRP A 244 9.82 14.05 -18.84
C TRP A 244 8.39 14.57 -18.77
N LEU A 245 8.02 15.26 -17.69
CA LEU A 245 6.72 15.90 -17.49
C LEU A 245 6.41 16.95 -18.55
N GLY A 246 7.35 17.86 -18.84
CA GLY A 246 7.16 18.90 -19.86
C GLY A 246 6.96 18.36 -21.29
N ASN A 247 7.32 17.09 -21.54
CA ASN A 247 7.08 16.40 -22.80
C ASN A 247 5.82 15.53 -22.80
N GLN A 248 5.11 15.40 -21.67
CA GLN A 248 3.83 14.69 -21.60
C GLN A 248 2.69 15.68 -21.79
N CYS A 249 1.90 15.50 -22.85
CA CYS A 249 0.65 16.24 -23.01
C CYS A 249 -0.48 15.66 -22.15
N ASP A 250 -0.38 14.39 -21.75
CA ASP A 250 -1.33 13.67 -20.88
C ASP A 250 -0.59 12.59 -20.07
N LEU A 251 -0.95 12.44 -18.79
CA LEU A 251 -0.41 11.42 -17.88
C LEU A 251 -1.26 10.15 -17.92
N GLY A 252 -1.48 9.63 -19.13
CA GLY A 252 -2.18 8.37 -19.34
C GLY A 252 -1.39 7.19 -18.78
N VAL A 253 -1.78 6.66 -17.61
CA VAL A 253 -1.09 5.56 -16.91
C VAL A 253 -0.82 4.36 -17.82
N ALA A 254 -1.83 3.93 -18.60
CA ALA A 254 -1.69 2.83 -19.55
C ALA A 254 -0.57 3.09 -20.57
N ALA A 255 -0.57 4.27 -21.22
CA ALA A 255 0.45 4.64 -22.21
C ALA A 255 1.86 4.73 -21.60
N ILE A 256 1.97 5.17 -20.34
CA ILE A 256 3.24 5.22 -19.61
C ILE A 256 3.76 3.80 -19.37
N LEU A 257 2.92 2.90 -18.86
CA LEU A 257 3.30 1.51 -18.60
C LEU A 257 3.61 0.76 -19.90
N GLU A 258 2.83 0.97 -20.96
CA GLU A 258 3.07 0.38 -22.29
C GLU A 258 4.41 0.83 -22.88
N ARG A 259 4.77 2.11 -22.68
CA ARG A 259 6.09 2.63 -23.06
C ARG A 259 7.19 1.99 -22.22
N GLY A 260 6.97 1.80 -20.93
CA GLY A 260 7.86 1.06 -20.03
C GLY A 260 8.10 -0.37 -20.52
N PHE A 261 7.03 -1.11 -20.84
CA PHE A 261 7.09 -2.45 -21.44
C PHE A 261 7.84 -2.44 -22.78
N SER A 262 7.55 -1.47 -23.64
CA SER A 262 8.20 -1.31 -24.95
C SER A 262 9.70 -1.07 -24.83
N ASN A 263 10.13 -0.27 -23.85
CA ASN A 263 11.54 -0.04 -23.55
C ASN A 263 12.26 -1.30 -23.04
N LEU A 264 11.50 -2.25 -22.49
CA LEU A 264 11.98 -3.58 -22.09
C LEU A 264 11.83 -4.63 -23.21
N GLY A 265 11.42 -4.22 -24.40
CA GLY A 265 11.29 -5.10 -25.58
C GLY A 265 9.94 -5.81 -25.71
N VAL A 266 8.94 -5.47 -24.89
CA VAL A 266 7.59 -6.07 -24.92
C VAL A 266 6.63 -5.16 -25.68
N ARG A 267 5.90 -5.69 -26.67
CA ARG A 267 4.93 -4.92 -27.47
C ARG A 267 3.59 -5.64 -27.57
N GLY A 268 2.50 -4.89 -27.67
CA GLY A 268 1.15 -5.42 -27.88
C GLY A 268 0.54 -6.15 -26.69
N VAL A 269 1.10 -5.96 -25.48
CA VAL A 269 0.58 -6.50 -24.23
C VAL A 269 0.13 -5.33 -23.37
N ASP A 270 -1.16 -5.32 -22.99
CA ASP A 270 -1.68 -4.38 -21.99
C ASP A 270 -1.07 -4.71 -20.62
N PRO A 271 -0.26 -3.80 -20.02
CA PRO A 271 0.41 -4.01 -18.73
C PRO A 271 -0.53 -4.29 -17.57
N MET A 272 -1.79 -3.86 -17.68
CA MET A 272 -2.80 -4.01 -16.62
C MET A 272 -3.64 -5.28 -16.79
N SER A 273 -3.53 -5.95 -17.93
CA SER A 273 -4.28 -7.16 -18.20
C SER A 273 -3.71 -8.38 -17.48
N PRO A 274 -4.53 -9.40 -17.16
CA PRO A 274 -4.05 -10.68 -16.67
C PRO A 274 -3.07 -11.39 -17.63
N ALA A 275 -3.05 -11.03 -18.91
CA ALA A 275 -2.10 -11.60 -19.87
C ALA A 275 -0.66 -11.09 -19.66
N ALA A 276 -0.46 -10.01 -18.90
CA ALA A 276 0.85 -9.43 -18.61
C ALA A 276 1.62 -10.13 -17.49
N CYS A 277 1.08 -11.18 -16.85
CA CYS A 277 1.69 -11.82 -15.69
C CYS A 277 3.13 -12.30 -15.93
N ASP A 278 3.40 -12.93 -17.08
CA ASP A 278 4.74 -13.39 -17.45
C ASP A 278 5.70 -12.21 -17.65
N VAL A 279 5.21 -11.09 -18.16
CA VAL A 279 6.00 -9.86 -18.34
C VAL A 279 6.38 -9.28 -16.98
N TRP A 280 5.43 -9.19 -16.05
CA TRP A 280 5.70 -8.75 -14.69
C TRP A 280 6.67 -9.66 -13.95
N LEU A 281 6.63 -10.98 -14.19
CA LEU A 281 7.63 -11.91 -13.68
C LEU A 281 9.02 -11.60 -14.26
N GLN A 282 9.13 -11.35 -15.57
CA GLN A 282 10.41 -10.95 -16.16
C GLN A 282 10.92 -9.61 -15.62
N ILE A 283 10.04 -8.64 -15.34
CA ILE A 283 10.40 -7.39 -14.66
C ILE A 283 10.90 -7.67 -13.25
N LEU A 284 10.24 -8.56 -12.51
CA LEU A 284 10.73 -8.99 -11.20
C LEU A 284 12.11 -9.66 -11.30
N ILE A 285 12.45 -10.39 -12.37
CA ILE A 285 13.73 -11.12 -12.51
C ILE A 285 14.86 -10.26 -13.07
N LYS A 286 14.57 -9.36 -14.01
CA LYS A 286 15.58 -8.63 -14.79
C LYS A 286 15.43 -7.11 -14.72
N GLY A 287 14.27 -6.62 -14.29
CA GLY A 287 13.97 -5.20 -14.19
C GLY A 287 14.75 -4.48 -13.09
N PRO A 288 14.75 -3.14 -13.13
CA PRO A 288 15.45 -2.32 -12.15
C PRO A 288 14.86 -2.49 -10.73
N PRO A 289 15.67 -2.29 -9.68
CA PRO A 289 15.22 -2.40 -8.28
C PRO A 289 13.97 -1.60 -7.93
N SER A 290 13.82 -0.41 -8.52
CA SER A 290 12.69 0.49 -8.30
C SER A 290 11.35 -0.09 -8.76
N SER A 291 11.32 -0.96 -9.78
CA SER A 291 10.09 -1.52 -10.31
C SER A 291 9.64 -2.83 -9.64
N TRP A 292 10.45 -3.40 -8.73
CA TRP A 292 10.13 -4.70 -8.14
C TRP A 292 8.87 -4.67 -7.27
N ALA A 293 8.60 -3.56 -6.58
CA ALA A 293 7.38 -3.41 -5.77
C ALA A 293 6.12 -3.54 -6.63
N VAL A 294 6.05 -2.73 -7.70
CA VAL A 294 4.93 -2.78 -8.66
C VAL A 294 4.82 -4.15 -9.30
N ALA A 295 5.95 -4.78 -9.67
CA ALA A 295 5.92 -6.13 -10.23
C ALA A 295 5.37 -7.17 -9.24
N ALA A 296 5.76 -7.10 -7.97
CA ALA A 296 5.24 -8.00 -6.94
C ALA A 296 3.73 -7.83 -6.72
N ASP A 297 3.24 -6.59 -6.68
CA ASP A 297 1.80 -6.33 -6.52
C ASP A 297 0.99 -6.82 -7.72
N ARG A 298 1.51 -6.64 -8.95
CA ARG A 298 0.86 -7.16 -10.16
C ARG A 298 0.87 -8.69 -10.21
N LEU A 299 1.97 -9.31 -9.78
CA LEU A 299 2.10 -10.76 -9.68
C LEU A 299 1.17 -11.37 -8.61
N TYR A 300 0.88 -10.64 -7.53
CA TYR A 300 -0.14 -11.04 -6.57
C TYR A 300 -1.53 -11.10 -7.23
N LEU A 301 -1.89 -10.11 -8.05
CA LEU A 301 -3.16 -10.13 -8.82
C LEU A 301 -3.22 -11.29 -9.83
N CYS A 302 -2.07 -11.81 -10.25
CA CYS A 302 -1.94 -13.02 -11.07
C CYS A 302 -2.08 -14.33 -10.28
N GLY A 303 -2.43 -14.28 -8.99
CA GLY A 303 -2.53 -15.46 -8.11
C GLY A 303 -1.21 -15.80 -7.39
N GLY A 304 -0.23 -14.91 -7.42
CA GLY A 304 1.02 -15.02 -6.66
C GLY A 304 0.86 -14.84 -5.15
N PRO A 305 1.92 -15.04 -4.37
CA PRO A 305 1.88 -14.81 -2.94
C PRO A 305 1.90 -13.30 -2.63
N ALA A 306 1.22 -12.90 -1.56
CA ALA A 306 1.14 -11.52 -1.11
C ALA A 306 2.45 -11.05 -0.44
N ILE A 307 3.51 -10.84 -1.22
CA ILE A 307 4.81 -10.39 -0.74
C ILE A 307 5.03 -8.94 -1.15
N ARG A 308 5.17 -8.04 -0.17
CA ARG A 308 5.47 -6.63 -0.43
C ARG A 308 6.97 -6.37 -0.52
N LEU A 309 7.35 -5.62 -1.54
CA LEU A 309 8.68 -5.03 -1.69
C LEU A 309 8.59 -3.51 -1.51
N SER A 310 9.70 -2.89 -1.11
CA SER A 310 9.75 -1.46 -0.85
C SER A 310 10.37 -0.70 -2.03
N ILE A 311 9.69 0.36 -2.47
CA ILE A 311 10.20 1.32 -3.45
C ILE A 311 11.34 2.15 -2.83
N PHE A 312 11.17 2.62 -1.59
CA PHE A 312 12.16 3.45 -0.91
C PHE A 312 13.41 2.69 -0.48
N ARG A 313 13.32 1.36 -0.34
CA ARG A 313 14.41 0.47 0.06
C ARG A 313 14.76 -0.54 -1.03
N ALA A 314 14.47 -0.21 -2.29
CA ALA A 314 14.68 -1.04 -3.47
C ALA A 314 16.03 -1.80 -3.46
N ASP A 315 17.12 -1.08 -3.14
CA ASP A 315 18.50 -1.57 -3.17
C ASP A 315 19.03 -2.13 -1.84
N THR A 316 18.17 -2.37 -0.86
CA THR A 316 18.63 -2.93 0.43
C THR A 316 18.75 -4.46 0.38
N LYS A 317 19.60 -5.04 1.24
CA LYS A 317 19.72 -6.50 1.38
C LYS A 317 18.37 -7.14 1.70
N ILE A 318 17.59 -6.54 2.60
CA ILE A 318 16.26 -7.03 3.00
C ILE A 318 15.32 -7.12 1.80
N ASN A 319 15.30 -6.10 0.93
CA ASN A 319 14.45 -6.09 -0.25
C ASN A 319 14.90 -7.14 -1.28
N ARG A 320 16.23 -7.30 -1.49
CA ARG A 320 16.78 -8.36 -2.34
C ARG A 320 16.47 -9.76 -1.84
N ASP A 321 16.61 -10.01 -0.54
CA ASP A 321 16.29 -11.31 0.06
C ASP A 321 14.80 -11.62 -0.06
N THR A 322 13.94 -10.61 0.11
CA THR A 322 12.49 -10.75 -0.06
C THR A 322 12.12 -11.06 -1.51
N ARG A 323 12.73 -10.36 -2.47
CA ARG A 323 12.60 -10.66 -3.90
C ARG A 323 13.06 -12.07 -4.23
N LYS A 324 14.16 -12.54 -3.64
CA LYS A 324 14.66 -13.91 -3.84
C LYS A 324 13.64 -14.95 -3.37
N ARG A 325 12.98 -14.73 -2.23
CA ARG A 325 11.90 -15.61 -1.75
C ARG A 325 10.71 -15.61 -2.70
N LEU A 326 10.31 -14.44 -3.21
CA LEU A 326 9.21 -14.34 -4.18
C LEU A 326 9.55 -15.08 -5.48
N ARG A 327 10.77 -14.92 -6.01
CA ARG A 327 11.23 -15.64 -7.21
C ARG A 327 11.24 -17.17 -7.01
N ALA A 328 11.72 -17.64 -5.86
CA ALA A 328 11.72 -19.06 -5.54
C ALA A 328 10.31 -19.68 -5.55
N TRP A 329 9.27 -18.92 -5.20
CA TRP A 329 7.88 -19.37 -5.31
C TRP A 329 7.46 -19.63 -6.77
N TYR A 330 7.97 -18.82 -7.71
CA TYR A 330 7.75 -18.98 -9.16
C TYR A 330 8.70 -20.01 -9.82
N GLY A 331 9.61 -20.63 -9.07
CA GLY A 331 10.60 -21.58 -9.60
C GLY A 331 11.84 -20.93 -10.23
N GLU A 332 12.15 -19.68 -9.87
CA GLU A 332 13.21 -18.82 -10.44
C GLU A 332 14.30 -18.43 -9.42
#